data_AF-A0A7V7EA94-F1
#
_entry.id   AF-A0A7V7EA94-F1
#
_cell.length_a   1.000
_cell.length_b   1.000
_cell.length_c   1.000
_cell.angle_alpha   90.00
_cell.angle_beta   90.00
_cell.angle_gamma   90.00
#
_symmetry.space_group_name_H-M   'P 1'
#
loop_
_entity.id
_entity.type
_entity.pdbx_description
1 polymer ?
#
loop_
_entity_poly.entity_id
_entity_poly.type
_entity_poly.pdbx_seq_one_letter_code
_entity_poly.pdbx_strand_id
1 'polypeptide(L)'
;ALGSVGEWLFRVVAGLYPYDGAEPGWEPAYKHFVVRPRPGGGITWAKAAYHSIRGPIHVAWRTEQAKFVLALTVPPNTTARVHLPVASPESVTESGQPLSEVPFITLRGVADSHVLVDVASGTYSFACEVTEA
;
A
#
# COMPACT_ATOMS: atom_id res chain seq x y z
N ALA A 1 -17.78 11.17 19.75
CA ALA A 1 -16.46 10.50 19.87
C ALA A 1 -15.66 10.76 18.60
N LEU A 2 -14.36 11.10 18.71
CA LEU A 2 -13.42 11.35 17.60
C LEU A 2 -13.05 10.09 16.77
N GLY A 3 -13.90 9.04 16.80
CA GLY A 3 -13.65 7.77 16.12
C GLY A 3 -13.60 7.90 14.59
N SER A 4 -14.30 8.88 14.03
CA SER A 4 -14.32 9.17 12.58
C SER A 4 -13.00 9.78 12.08
N VAL A 5 -12.29 10.55 12.90
CA VAL A 5 -10.99 11.15 12.52
C VAL A 5 -9.89 10.09 12.55
N GLY A 6 -9.93 9.17 13.51
CA GLY A 6 -9.01 8.02 13.54
C GLY A 6 -9.16 7.15 12.30
N GLU A 7 -10.40 6.75 11.97
CA GLU A 7 -10.69 6.01 10.73
C GLU A 7 -10.26 6.77 9.47
N TRP A 8 -10.48 8.09 9.43
CA TRP A 8 -10.02 8.95 8.34
C TRP A 8 -8.49 8.98 8.24
N LEU A 9 -7.75 9.05 9.35
CA LEU A 9 -6.29 9.00 9.33
C LEU A 9 -5.77 7.65 8.81
N PHE A 10 -6.39 6.53 9.20
CA PHE A 10 -6.01 5.21 8.68
C PHE A 10 -6.37 5.04 7.20
N ARG A 11 -7.57 5.42 6.78
CA ARG A 11 -8.04 5.26 5.39
C ARG A 11 -7.41 6.28 4.44
N VAL A 12 -7.40 7.55 4.81
CA VAL A 12 -7.05 8.66 3.92
C VAL A 12 -5.56 9.00 3.99
N VAL A 13 -4.96 9.01 5.18
CA VAL A 13 -3.56 9.41 5.34
C VAL A 13 -2.62 8.21 5.24
N ALA A 14 -2.91 7.11 5.95
CA ALA A 14 -2.12 5.89 5.81
C ALA A 14 -2.50 5.04 4.59
N GLY A 15 -3.68 5.25 4.02
CA GLY A 15 -4.13 4.52 2.83
C GLY A 15 -4.60 3.10 3.12
N LEU A 16 -4.82 2.71 4.38
CA LEU A 16 -5.21 1.37 4.75
C LEU A 16 -6.74 1.25 4.71
N TYR A 17 -7.24 0.48 3.75
CA TYR A 17 -8.66 0.21 3.62
C TYR A 17 -8.94 -1.25 4.00
N PRO A 18 -9.77 -1.53 5.03
CA PRO A 18 -10.44 -2.81 5.09
C PRO A 18 -11.21 -3.00 3.80
N TYR A 19 -11.14 -4.19 3.24
CA TYR A 19 -11.91 -4.54 2.05
C TYR A 19 -13.40 -4.25 2.26
N ASP A 20 -14.03 -3.61 1.27
CA ASP A 20 -15.40 -3.09 1.32
C ASP A 20 -16.44 -3.97 0.59
N GLY A 21 -16.05 -5.15 0.11
CA GLY A 21 -16.98 -6.11 -0.49
C GLY A 21 -17.11 -6.06 -2.02
N ALA A 22 -16.31 -5.25 -2.73
CA ALA A 22 -16.47 -5.01 -4.17
C ALA A 22 -15.76 -5.99 -5.15
N GLU A 23 -14.76 -6.77 -4.74
CA GLU A 23 -14.08 -7.79 -5.58
C GLU A 23 -14.61 -9.22 -5.33
N PRO A 24 -15.22 -9.87 -6.33
CA PRO A 24 -15.63 -11.26 -6.23
C PRO A 24 -14.47 -12.18 -5.81
N GLY A 25 -14.67 -12.98 -4.76
CA GLY A 25 -13.69 -13.97 -4.27
C GLY A 25 -12.81 -13.51 -3.11
N TRP A 26 -12.92 -12.26 -2.65
CA TRP A 26 -12.15 -11.76 -1.49
C TRP A 26 -12.88 -12.07 -0.17
N GLU A 27 -12.17 -12.71 0.76
CA GLU A 27 -12.70 -13.15 2.04
C GLU A 27 -12.69 -12.07 3.14
N PRO A 28 -13.63 -12.14 4.11
CA PRO A 28 -13.76 -11.15 5.17
C PRO A 28 -12.61 -11.18 6.19
N ALA A 29 -12.66 -10.23 7.13
CA ALA A 29 -11.76 -10.14 8.28
C ALA A 29 -10.28 -9.96 7.91
N TYR A 30 -9.98 -9.02 7.00
CA TYR A 30 -8.62 -8.68 6.56
C TYR A 30 -7.82 -9.84 5.94
N LYS A 31 -8.49 -10.86 5.36
CA LYS A 31 -7.77 -11.85 4.56
C LYS A 31 -7.11 -11.20 3.34
N HIS A 32 -7.79 -10.18 2.81
CA HIS A 32 -7.29 -9.28 1.80
C HIS A 32 -7.55 -7.83 2.26
N PHE A 33 -6.61 -6.93 2.01
CA PHE A 33 -6.77 -5.50 2.31
C PHE A 33 -6.08 -4.63 1.26
N VAL A 34 -6.40 -3.34 1.23
CA VAL A 34 -5.82 -2.40 0.27
C VAL A 34 -4.94 -1.39 0.98
N VAL A 35 -3.79 -1.11 0.39
CA VAL A 35 -2.85 -0.07 0.80
C VAL A 35 -2.71 0.92 -0.36
N ARG A 36 -3.36 2.08 -0.23
CA ARG A 36 -3.35 3.17 -1.22
C ARG A 36 -2.92 4.48 -0.55
N PRO A 37 -1.60 4.69 -0.36
CA PRO A 37 -1.04 5.96 0.09
C PRO A 37 -1.50 7.10 -0.83
N ARG A 38 -1.80 8.26 -0.24
CA ARG A 38 -2.17 9.48 -0.99
C ARG A 38 -1.26 10.65 -0.61
N PRO A 39 0.00 10.67 -1.09
CA PRO A 39 0.85 11.86 -0.94
C PRO A 39 0.19 13.08 -1.58
N GLY A 40 0.38 14.26 -0.99
CA GLY A 40 -0.19 15.51 -1.50
C GLY A 40 -0.75 16.40 -0.39
N GLY A 41 -1.24 17.60 -0.76
CA GLY A 41 -1.86 18.54 0.19
C GLY A 41 -0.93 19.00 1.33
N GLY A 42 0.39 18.97 1.12
CA GLY A 42 1.39 19.29 2.13
C GLY A 42 1.79 18.12 3.04
N ILE A 43 1.16 16.95 2.90
CA ILE A 43 1.51 15.73 3.64
C ILE A 43 2.58 14.97 2.84
N THR A 44 3.79 14.96 3.38
CA THR A 44 4.94 14.28 2.77
C THR A 44 5.26 12.93 3.41
N TRP A 45 4.61 12.56 4.50
CA TRP A 45 4.79 11.25 5.13
C TRP A 45 3.58 10.87 5.97
N ALA A 46 3.41 9.56 6.19
CA ALA A 46 2.50 9.01 7.17
C ALA A 46 2.99 7.67 7.70
N LYS A 47 2.62 7.35 8.94
CA LYS A 47 2.86 6.05 9.56
C LYS A 47 1.64 5.61 10.34
N ALA A 48 1.25 4.36 10.15
CA ALA A 48 0.15 3.72 10.84
C ALA A 48 0.47 2.27 11.19
N ALA A 49 -0.12 1.81 12.28
CA ALA A 49 -0.13 0.43 12.71
C ALA A 49 -1.55 0.03 13.08
N TYR A 50 -2.05 -1.04 12.46
CA TYR A 50 -3.39 -1.57 12.71
C TYR A 50 -3.29 -3.00 13.20
N HIS A 51 -3.84 -3.28 14.38
CA HIS A 51 -3.88 -4.63 14.93
C HIS A 51 -5.16 -5.32 14.44
N SER A 52 -5.03 -6.08 13.35
CA SER A 52 -6.14 -6.88 12.82
C SER A 52 -6.29 -8.18 13.61
N ILE A 53 -7.42 -8.86 13.43
CA ILE A 53 -7.63 -10.22 13.97
C ILE A 53 -6.61 -11.25 13.44
N ARG A 54 -5.94 -10.94 12.32
CA ARG A 54 -4.93 -11.80 11.68
C ARG A 54 -3.49 -11.41 12.05
N GLY A 55 -3.32 -10.36 12.86
CA GLY A 55 -2.02 -9.83 13.25
C GLY A 55 -1.82 -8.36 12.87
N PRO A 56 -0.64 -7.80 13.19
CA PRO A 56 -0.36 -6.39 12.96
C PRO A 56 -0.09 -6.09 11.48
N ILE A 57 -0.73 -5.04 10.98
CA ILE A 57 -0.46 -4.43 9.68
C ILE A 57 0.28 -3.13 9.95
N HIS A 58 1.45 -2.95 9.34
CA HIS A 58 2.22 -1.72 9.43
C HIS A 58 2.31 -1.06 8.07
N VAL A 59 2.03 0.23 8.01
CA VAL A 59 2.17 1.04 6.79
C VAL A 59 2.94 2.29 7.14
N ALA A 60 4.04 2.55 6.46
CA ALA A 60 4.77 3.79 6.59
C ALA A 60 5.22 4.25 5.21
N TRP A 61 4.81 5.44 4.80
CA TRP A 61 5.24 6.01 3.54
C TRP A 61 5.79 7.41 3.72
N ARG A 62 6.68 7.81 2.80
CA ARG A 62 7.21 9.16 2.71
C ARG A 62 7.53 9.53 1.27
N THR A 63 7.46 10.82 0.98
CA THR A 63 7.89 11.44 -0.27
C THR A 63 8.94 12.49 0.01
N GLU A 64 10.12 12.33 -0.58
CA GLU A 64 11.23 13.28 -0.50
C GLU A 64 11.84 13.41 -1.90
N GLN A 65 12.03 14.65 -2.40
CA GLN A 65 12.74 14.91 -3.67
C GLN A 65 12.26 14.04 -4.84
N ALA A 66 10.94 14.03 -5.10
CA ALA A 66 10.30 13.19 -6.13
C ALA A 66 10.46 11.67 -5.94
N LYS A 67 10.96 11.20 -4.79
CA LYS A 67 11.02 9.78 -4.45
C LYS A 67 9.95 9.42 -3.44
N PHE A 68 9.14 8.44 -3.76
CA PHE A 68 8.20 7.82 -2.84
C PHE A 68 8.79 6.52 -2.29
N VAL A 69 8.68 6.32 -0.98
CA VAL A 69 9.08 5.09 -0.30
C VAL A 69 7.93 4.61 0.57
N LEU A 70 7.60 3.33 0.48
CA LEU A 70 6.57 2.67 1.28
C LEU A 70 7.15 1.41 1.94
N ALA A 71 7.15 1.39 3.26
CA ALA A 71 7.35 0.20 4.08
C ALA A 71 5.99 -0.39 4.47
N LEU A 72 5.81 -1.67 4.19
CA LEU A 72 4.57 -2.41 4.43
C LEU A 72 4.85 -3.73 5.13
N THR A 73 4.10 -4.04 6.19
CA THR A 73 4.06 -5.37 6.80
C THR A 73 2.68 -5.97 6.60
N VAL A 74 2.64 -7.13 5.95
CA VAL A 74 1.43 -7.93 5.68
C VAL A 74 1.47 -9.16 6.59
N PRO A 75 0.50 -9.33 7.52
CA PRO A 75 0.53 -10.41 8.48
C PRO A 75 0.35 -11.79 7.83
N PRO A 76 0.76 -12.88 8.52
CA PRO A 76 0.63 -14.25 7.99
C PRO A 76 -0.80 -14.59 7.55
N ASN A 77 -0.92 -15.42 6.50
CA ASN A 77 -2.20 -15.85 5.93
C ASN A 77 -3.11 -14.69 5.47
N THR A 78 -2.49 -13.58 5.06
CA THR A 78 -3.18 -12.44 4.43
C THR A 78 -2.45 -12.00 3.17
N THR A 79 -3.14 -11.20 2.37
CA THR A 79 -2.57 -10.55 1.17
C THR A 79 -2.97 -9.09 1.15
N ALA A 80 -2.22 -8.27 0.43
CA ALA A 80 -2.52 -6.86 0.25
C ALA A 80 -2.47 -6.48 -1.23
N ARG A 81 -3.38 -5.60 -1.65
CA ARG A 81 -3.24 -4.86 -2.91
C ARG A 81 -2.65 -3.49 -2.62
N VAL A 82 -1.51 -3.20 -3.23
CA VAL A 82 -0.79 -1.94 -3.05
C VAL A 82 -0.94 -1.08 -4.29
N HIS A 83 -1.34 0.17 -4.10
CA HIS A 83 -1.39 1.19 -5.14
C HIS A 83 -0.22 2.14 -4.95
N LEU A 84 0.77 2.07 -5.85
CA LEU A 84 1.94 2.92 -5.82
C LEU A 84 1.71 4.14 -6.71
N PRO A 85 2.01 5.37 -6.26
CA PRO A 85 1.63 6.61 -6.95
C PRO A 85 2.56 6.93 -8.14
N VAL A 86 2.66 6.01 -9.10
CA VAL A 86 3.43 6.13 -10.35
C VAL A 86 2.69 5.47 -11.51
N ALA A 87 2.95 5.91 -12.74
CA ALA A 87 2.32 5.36 -13.94
C ALA A 87 3.13 4.26 -14.63
N SER A 88 4.41 4.05 -14.26
CA SER A 88 5.28 3.04 -14.85
C SER A 88 5.67 1.97 -13.83
N PRO A 89 5.37 0.68 -14.06
CA PRO A 89 5.85 -0.41 -13.21
C PRO A 89 7.38 -0.54 -13.20
N GLU A 90 8.05 -0.14 -14.28
CA GLU A 90 9.51 -0.24 -14.43
C GLU A 90 10.26 0.73 -13.51
N SER A 91 9.63 1.82 -13.07
CA SER A 91 10.21 2.75 -12.10
C SER A 91 10.00 2.32 -10.64
N VAL A 92 9.36 1.17 -10.41
CA VAL A 92 9.13 0.61 -9.08
C VAL A 92 10.15 -0.47 -8.76
N THR A 93 10.72 -0.36 -7.57
CA THR A 93 11.52 -1.41 -6.96
C THR A 93 10.91 -1.88 -5.65
N GLU A 94 11.13 -3.14 -5.31
CA GLU A 94 10.92 -3.68 -3.97
C GLU A 94 12.27 -4.13 -3.42
N SER A 95 12.65 -3.60 -2.26
CA SER A 95 13.96 -3.84 -1.63
C SER A 95 15.16 -3.64 -2.57
N GLY A 96 15.02 -2.76 -3.57
CA GLY A 96 16.03 -2.46 -4.58
C GLY A 96 16.01 -3.37 -5.82
N GLN A 97 15.12 -4.36 -5.89
CA GLN A 97 14.94 -5.24 -7.04
C GLN A 97 13.72 -4.83 -7.89
N PRO A 98 13.76 -5.01 -9.22
CA PRO A 98 12.59 -4.79 -10.07
C PRO A 98 11.43 -5.71 -9.66
N LEU A 99 10.18 -5.22 -9.78
CA LEU A 99 8.99 -6.00 -9.40
C LEU A 99 8.89 -7.37 -10.09
N SER A 100 9.44 -7.51 -11.30
CA SER A 100 9.45 -8.76 -12.07
C SER A 100 10.33 -9.85 -11.47
N GLU A 101 11.29 -9.49 -10.62
CA GLU A 101 12.27 -10.41 -10.03
C GLU A 101 11.89 -10.84 -8.62
N VAL A 102 10.94 -10.15 -7.98
CA VAL A 102 10.58 -10.42 -6.60
C VAL A 102 9.47 -11.48 -6.54
N PRO A 103 9.74 -12.66 -5.95
CA PRO A 103 8.71 -13.66 -5.77
C PRO A 103 7.61 -13.14 -4.83
N PHE A 104 6.39 -13.65 -4.97
CA PHE A 104 5.23 -13.27 -4.14
C PHE A 104 4.68 -11.85 -4.39
N ILE A 105 5.12 -11.19 -5.45
CA ILE A 105 4.52 -9.98 -5.99
C ILE A 105 3.88 -10.30 -7.34
N THR A 106 2.64 -9.87 -7.54
CA THR A 106 1.92 -10.01 -8.82
C THR A 106 1.53 -8.62 -9.32
N LEU A 107 2.13 -8.20 -10.44
CA LEU A 107 1.72 -6.97 -11.11
C LEU A 107 0.32 -7.15 -11.69
N ARG A 108 -0.62 -6.30 -11.27
CA ARG A 108 -2.01 -6.30 -11.75
C ARG A 108 -2.22 -5.32 -12.91
N GLY A 109 -1.34 -4.34 -13.06
CA GLY A 109 -1.37 -3.35 -14.12
C GLY A 109 -1.21 -1.93 -13.59
N VAL A 110 -1.70 -0.96 -14.39
CA VAL A 110 -1.68 0.46 -14.07
C VAL A 110 -3.11 0.99 -14.15
N ALA A 111 -3.57 1.73 -13.14
CA ALA A 111 -4.88 2.37 -13.11
C ALA A 111 -4.81 3.69 -12.34
N ASP A 112 -5.50 4.74 -12.81
CA ASP A 112 -5.52 6.08 -12.19
C ASP A 112 -4.12 6.66 -11.88
N SER A 113 -3.15 6.47 -12.78
CA SER A 113 -1.73 6.84 -12.55
C SER A 113 -1.09 6.16 -11.33
N HIS A 114 -1.58 4.96 -10.97
CA HIS A 114 -0.98 4.11 -9.95
C HIS A 114 -0.61 2.75 -10.54
N VAL A 115 0.53 2.22 -10.15
CA VAL A 115 0.90 0.82 -10.36
C VAL A 115 0.22 -0.01 -9.28
N LEU A 116 -0.50 -1.05 -9.69
CA LEU A 116 -1.22 -1.96 -8.78
C LEU A 116 -0.45 -3.27 -8.68
N VAL A 117 -0.07 -3.64 -7.45
CA VAL A 117 0.57 -4.93 -7.16
C VAL A 117 -0.18 -5.66 -6.06
N ASP A 118 -0.38 -6.96 -6.24
CA ASP A 118 -0.85 -7.85 -5.17
C ASP A 118 0.37 -8.50 -4.52
N VAL A 119 0.42 -8.49 -3.19
CA VAL A 119 1.50 -9.07 -2.39
C VAL A 119 0.98 -10.06 -1.36
N ALA A 120 1.78 -11.10 -1.09
CA ALA A 120 1.51 -12.07 -0.04
C ALA A 120 1.87 -11.51 1.35
N SER A 121 1.80 -12.37 2.37
CA SER A 121 2.31 -12.06 3.71
C SER A 121 3.83 -11.87 3.68
N GLY A 122 4.32 -10.83 4.33
CA GLY A 122 5.73 -10.47 4.29
C GLY A 122 5.98 -9.03 4.73
N THR A 123 7.25 -8.63 4.68
CA THR A 123 7.65 -7.23 4.83
C THR A 123 8.21 -6.77 3.51
N TYR A 124 7.75 -5.61 3.05
CA TYR A 124 8.07 -5.06 1.74
C TYR A 124 8.57 -3.62 1.90
N SER A 125 9.52 -3.25 1.04
CA SER A 125 10.02 -1.87 0.94
C SER A 125 9.96 -1.40 -0.50
N PHE A 126 8.85 -0.78 -0.88
CA PHE A 126 8.68 -0.22 -2.21
C PHE A 126 9.36 1.14 -2.32
N ALA A 127 10.01 1.38 -3.45
CA ALA A 127 10.51 2.69 -3.82
C ALA A 127 10.21 2.97 -5.28
N CYS A 128 9.76 4.20 -5.57
CA CYS A 128 9.55 4.67 -6.93
C CYS A 128 9.79 6.17 -7.04
N GLU A 129 10.11 6.62 -8.25
CA GLU A 129 10.22 8.05 -8.57
C GLU A 129 8.84 8.54 -9.02
N VAL A 130 8.25 9.42 -8.21
CA VAL A 130 6.99 10.10 -8.50
C VAL A 130 7.31 11.21 -9.48
N THR A 131 6.96 11.00 -10.74
CA THR A 131 6.96 12.07 -11.73
C THR A 131 5.84 13.03 -11.34
N GLU A 132 6.18 14.28 -10.99
CA GLU A 132 5.17 15.32 -10.85
C GLU A 132 4.43 15.46 -12.19
N ALA A 133 3.09 15.39 -12.13
CA ALA A 133 2.20 15.56 -13.28
C ALA A 133 1.97 17.04 -13.58
#